data_AF-Q0U7F6-F1
#
_entry.id   AF-Q0U7F6-F1
#
_cell.length_a   1.000
_cell.length_b   1.000
_cell.length_c   1.000
_cell.angle_alpha   90.00
_cell.angle_beta   90.00
_cell.angle_gamma   90.00
#
_symmetry.space_group_name_H-M   'P 1'
#
loop_
_entity.id
_entity.type
_entity.pdbx_description
1 polymer ?
#
loop_
_entity_poly.entity_id
_entity_poly.type
_entity_poly.pdbx_seq_one_letter_code
_entity_poly.pdbx_strand_id
1 'polypeptide(L)'
;MTQLEINVTGTGTAIRRAERGILVLQAQSQQLPSPEEASAVVTVTANILRDAIAPFCPQDEETGRTKEDAAISHYSMSTLDTSSQRERRPASEIRTDEAPKYDTTYYARAEFNIKFSDFNALDKLATQFSAMENVSIKSIGWKLTDATLASIEGGARKRAAQNALQRARDYAEVFADLSAEEAVTMVKAIHINEDSYYQQSTKPQLHYGKRQRIHGRVVDRGELQFEPEDVRLDIKVNGKFMVES
;
A
#
# COMPACT_ATOMS: atom_id res chain seq x y z
N MET A 1 19.30 -48.65 4.12
CA MET A 1 19.30 -47.39 3.34
C MET A 1 18.96 -46.28 4.30
N THR A 2 19.87 -45.34 4.50
CA THR A 2 19.63 -44.14 5.32
C THR A 2 18.99 -43.09 4.43
N GLN A 3 17.77 -42.68 4.78
CA GLN A 3 17.01 -41.72 4.00
C GLN A 3 17.19 -40.34 4.61
N LEU A 4 17.76 -39.39 3.85
CA LEU A 4 17.91 -38.02 4.30
C LEU A 4 16.65 -37.22 3.93
N GLU A 5 16.05 -36.59 4.93
CA GLU A 5 14.93 -35.67 4.76
C GLU A 5 15.44 -34.23 4.80
N ILE A 6 15.09 -33.44 3.78
CA ILE A 6 15.48 -32.04 3.65
C ILE A 6 14.22 -31.17 3.60
N ASN A 7 14.06 -30.29 4.58
CA ASN A 7 12.96 -29.33 4.65
C ASN A 7 13.50 -27.93 4.38
N VAL A 8 13.05 -27.28 3.30
CA VAL A 8 13.52 -25.96 2.89
C VAL A 8 12.40 -25.07 2.42
N THR A 9 12.55 -23.77 2.64
CA THR A 9 11.66 -22.74 2.08
C THR A 9 12.33 -22.11 0.86
N GLY A 10 11.73 -22.27 -0.31
CA GLY A 10 12.08 -21.52 -1.50
C GLY A 10 11.40 -20.16 -1.52
N THR A 11 12.09 -19.18 -2.11
CA THR A 11 11.57 -17.82 -2.29
C THR A 11 11.57 -17.44 -3.77
N GLY A 12 10.52 -16.77 -4.21
CA GLY A 12 10.35 -16.32 -5.57
C GLY A 12 9.85 -14.89 -5.60
N THR A 13 10.58 -14.02 -6.29
CA THR A 13 10.23 -12.60 -6.40
C THR A 13 9.83 -12.26 -7.82
N ALA A 14 8.83 -11.40 -8.00
CA ALA A 14 8.57 -10.65 -9.23
C ALA A 14 8.60 -9.16 -8.92
N ILE A 15 9.20 -8.38 -9.81
CA ILE A 15 9.26 -6.92 -9.70
C ILE A 15 8.59 -6.34 -10.95
N ARG A 16 7.70 -5.39 -10.74
CA ARG A 16 6.99 -4.66 -11.80
C ARG A 16 6.82 -3.21 -11.41
N ARG A 17 6.85 -2.32 -12.40
CA ARG A 17 6.48 -0.93 -12.20
C ARG A 17 5.01 -0.84 -11.78
N ALA A 18 4.68 0.02 -10.83
CA ALA A 18 3.29 0.23 -10.44
C ALA A 18 2.44 0.71 -11.61
N GLU A 19 1.19 0.24 -11.62
CA GLU A 19 0.18 0.55 -12.63
C GLU A 19 -0.94 1.40 -12.05
N ARG A 20 -1.06 1.45 -10.72
CA ARG A 20 -2.05 2.20 -9.97
C ARG A 20 -1.42 2.88 -8.75
N GLY A 21 -1.87 4.10 -8.47
CA GLY A 21 -1.56 4.84 -7.25
C GLY A 21 -2.78 4.91 -6.35
N ILE A 22 -2.62 4.67 -5.05
CA ILE A 22 -3.69 4.78 -4.06
C ILE A 22 -3.35 5.93 -3.14
N LEU A 23 -4.06 7.05 -3.30
CA LEU A 23 -3.96 8.19 -2.40
C LEU A 23 -4.92 7.99 -1.24
N VAL A 24 -4.38 8.02 -0.02
CA VAL A 24 -5.18 7.99 1.22
C VAL A 24 -5.24 9.39 1.79
N LEU A 25 -6.45 9.95 1.86
CA LEU A 25 -6.71 11.26 2.45
C LEU A 25 -7.52 11.08 3.73
N GLN A 26 -7.34 12.01 4.67
CA GLN A 26 -8.22 12.13 5.83
C GLN A 26 -8.80 13.53 5.85
N ALA A 27 -10.13 13.60 5.75
CA ALA A 27 -10.89 14.77 6.14
C ALA A 27 -11.08 14.73 7.65
N GLN A 28 -10.73 15.80 8.36
CA GLN A 28 -10.83 15.88 9.81
C GLN A 28 -11.22 17.29 10.25
N SER A 29 -12.10 17.41 11.24
CA SER A 29 -12.34 18.71 11.89
C SER A 29 -11.23 19.04 12.86
N GLN A 30 -11.13 20.33 13.22
CA GLN A 30 -10.45 20.73 14.46
C GLN A 30 -11.24 20.22 15.68
N GLN A 31 -10.65 20.38 16.86
CA GLN A 31 -11.37 20.15 18.13
C GLN A 31 -12.43 21.24 18.33
N LEU A 32 -13.68 20.84 18.48
CA LEU A 32 -14.85 21.72 18.57
C LEU A 32 -15.69 21.44 19.82
N PRO A 33 -16.51 22.39 20.28
CA PRO A 33 -17.30 22.24 21.52
C PRO A 33 -18.45 21.24 21.42
N SER A 34 -18.97 20.97 20.20
CA SER A 34 -20.09 20.05 19.97
C SER A 34 -19.77 18.99 18.91
N PRO A 35 -20.29 17.75 19.07
CA PRO A 35 -20.13 16.70 18.07
C PRO A 35 -20.86 17.00 16.76
N GLU A 36 -21.97 17.74 16.80
CA GLU A 36 -22.73 18.16 15.62
C GLU A 36 -21.90 19.10 14.74
N GLU A 37 -21.22 20.09 15.32
CA GLU A 37 -20.33 21.01 14.59
C GLU A 37 -19.15 20.25 13.95
N ALA A 38 -18.52 19.35 14.70
CA ALA A 38 -17.42 18.52 14.20
C ALA A 38 -17.85 17.68 13.00
N SER A 39 -18.99 16.99 13.10
CA SER A 39 -19.55 16.18 12.01
C SER A 39 -19.92 17.01 10.79
N ALA A 40 -20.50 18.21 10.99
CA ALA A 40 -20.87 19.12 9.91
C ALA A 40 -19.64 19.57 9.09
N VAL A 41 -18.54 19.94 9.76
CA VAL A 41 -17.29 20.34 9.10
C VAL A 41 -16.73 19.21 8.22
N VAL A 42 -16.69 17.98 8.73
CA VAL A 42 -16.21 16.83 7.94
C VAL A 42 -17.16 16.51 6.79
N THR A 43 -18.47 16.63 6.98
CA THR A 43 -19.45 16.41 5.92
C THR A 43 -19.27 17.41 4.77
N VAL A 44 -19.10 18.70 5.08
CA VAL A 44 -18.81 19.74 4.08
C VAL A 44 -17.51 19.44 3.34
N THR A 45 -16.45 19.14 4.09
CA THR A 45 -15.13 18.80 3.52
C THR A 45 -15.21 17.57 2.61
N ALA A 46 -15.93 16.53 3.04
CA ALA A 46 -16.15 15.32 2.27
C ALA A 46 -16.88 15.56 0.95
N ASN A 47 -17.88 16.46 0.94
CA ASN A 47 -18.60 16.83 -0.28
C ASN A 47 -17.69 17.60 -1.24
N ILE A 48 -16.90 18.56 -0.74
CA ILE A 48 -15.90 19.28 -1.55
C ILE A 48 -14.91 18.32 -2.20
N LEU A 49 -14.41 17.33 -1.45
CA LEU A 49 -13.52 16.30 -1.98
C LEU A 49 -14.21 15.47 -3.07
N ARG A 50 -15.47 15.05 -2.86
CA ARG A 50 -16.25 14.30 -3.86
C ARG A 50 -16.43 15.11 -5.14
N ASP A 51 -16.76 16.39 -5.04
CA ASP A 51 -16.94 17.28 -6.19
C ASP A 51 -15.63 17.49 -6.95
N ALA A 52 -14.50 17.55 -6.27
CA ALA A 52 -13.18 17.63 -6.89
C ALA A 52 -12.76 16.31 -7.59
N ILE A 53 -13.17 15.16 -7.04
CA ILE A 53 -12.86 13.82 -7.57
C ILE A 53 -13.75 13.46 -8.77
N ALA A 54 -15.03 13.84 -8.74
CA ALA A 54 -16.04 13.41 -9.71
C ALA A 54 -15.64 13.62 -11.19
N PRO A 55 -15.03 14.75 -11.61
CA PRO A 55 -14.61 14.94 -13.01
C PRO A 55 -13.58 13.93 -13.50
N PHE A 56 -12.81 13.32 -12.60
CA PHE A 56 -11.74 12.37 -12.91
C PHE A 56 -12.20 10.91 -12.81
N CYS A 57 -13.41 10.67 -12.30
CA CYS A 57 -14.02 9.36 -12.13
C CYS A 57 -15.37 9.27 -12.89
N PRO A 58 -15.41 9.55 -14.21
CA PRO A 58 -16.66 9.48 -14.96
C PRO A 58 -17.24 8.07 -14.91
N GLN A 59 -18.53 7.99 -14.62
CA GLN A 59 -19.28 6.75 -14.66
C GLN A 59 -19.85 6.53 -16.07
N ASP A 60 -19.93 5.27 -16.44
CA ASP A 60 -20.64 4.77 -17.61
C ASP A 60 -22.15 4.74 -17.30
N GLU A 61 -22.96 5.32 -18.17
CA GLU A 61 -24.40 5.50 -17.93
C GLU A 61 -25.18 4.17 -17.99
N GLU A 62 -24.69 3.17 -18.72
CA GLU A 62 -25.35 1.89 -18.92
C GLU A 62 -25.05 0.92 -17.77
N THR A 63 -23.81 0.94 -17.27
CA THR A 63 -23.34 -0.01 -16.24
C THR A 63 -23.22 0.58 -14.84
N GLY A 64 -23.24 1.92 -14.72
CA GLY A 64 -22.96 2.64 -13.46
C GLY A 64 -21.53 2.46 -12.94
N ARG A 65 -20.65 1.80 -13.72
CA ARG A 65 -19.25 1.57 -13.36
C ARG A 65 -18.39 2.73 -13.84
N THR A 66 -17.27 2.95 -13.18
CA THR A 66 -16.26 3.88 -13.68
C THR A 66 -15.80 3.46 -15.08
N LYS A 67 -15.69 4.42 -16.01
CA LYS A 67 -15.16 4.18 -17.35
C LYS A 67 -13.72 3.64 -17.28
N GLU A 68 -13.37 2.73 -18.20
CA GLU A 68 -12.08 2.02 -18.17
C GLU A 68 -10.88 2.97 -18.29
N ASP A 69 -11.01 4.04 -19.10
CA ASP A 69 -9.97 5.05 -19.32
C ASP A 69 -10.05 6.26 -18.36
N ALA A 70 -10.88 6.19 -17.31
CA ALA A 70 -10.95 7.23 -16.31
C ALA A 70 -9.62 7.37 -15.55
N ALA A 71 -9.20 8.60 -15.28
CA ALA A 71 -7.98 8.91 -14.52
C ALA A 71 -8.02 8.37 -13.07
N ILE A 72 -9.22 8.30 -12.49
CA ILE A 72 -9.50 7.62 -11.23
C ILE A 72 -10.36 6.40 -11.57
N SER A 73 -9.82 5.22 -11.29
CA SER A 73 -10.51 3.94 -11.52
C SER A 73 -11.58 3.66 -10.46
N HIS A 74 -11.37 4.12 -9.23
CA HIS A 74 -12.28 3.93 -8.11
C HIS A 74 -11.94 4.88 -6.97
N TYR A 75 -12.94 5.30 -6.19
CA TYR A 75 -12.71 5.91 -4.90
C TYR A 75 -13.75 5.42 -3.88
N SER A 76 -13.37 5.43 -2.61
CA SER A 76 -14.26 5.11 -1.50
C SER A 76 -14.00 6.04 -0.32
N MET A 77 -15.00 6.13 0.56
CA MET A 77 -14.94 6.89 1.80
C MET A 77 -15.30 5.97 2.96
N SER A 78 -14.57 6.07 4.08
CA SER A 78 -14.94 5.38 5.31
C SER A 78 -16.24 5.94 5.89
N THR A 79 -16.77 5.28 6.92
CA THR A 79 -17.77 5.91 7.79
C THR A 79 -17.19 7.16 8.43
N LEU A 80 -18.05 8.16 8.68
CA LEU A 80 -17.71 9.30 9.51
C LEU A 80 -17.63 8.83 10.96
N ASP A 81 -16.51 9.12 11.61
CA ASP A 81 -16.24 8.81 13.00
C ASP A 81 -16.17 10.11 13.80
N THR A 82 -16.92 10.20 14.90
CA THR A 82 -16.89 11.35 15.82
C THR A 82 -16.39 10.88 17.17
N SER A 83 -15.29 11.47 17.61
CA SER A 83 -14.63 11.15 18.87
C SER A 83 -14.68 12.35 19.83
N SER A 84 -14.61 12.06 21.13
CA SER A 84 -14.48 13.09 22.17
C SER A 84 -13.15 12.96 22.89
N GLN A 85 -12.62 14.10 23.33
CA GLN A 85 -11.39 14.20 24.09
C GLN A 85 -11.65 15.07 25.32
N ARG A 86 -11.17 14.62 26.48
CA ARG A 86 -11.21 15.41 27.71
C ARG A 86 -9.83 15.98 27.95
N GLU A 87 -9.72 17.29 27.89
CA GLU A 87 -8.47 17.98 28.18
C GLU A 87 -8.55 18.69 29.53
N ARG A 88 -7.48 18.56 30.32
CA ARG A 88 -7.39 19.25 31.59
C ARG A 88 -7.15 20.73 31.31
N ARG A 89 -7.97 21.60 31.89
CA ARG A 89 -7.77 23.03 31.77
C ARG A 89 -6.38 23.42 32.31
N PRO A 90 -5.62 24.30 31.62
CA PRO A 90 -4.29 24.70 32.07
C PRO A 90 -4.33 25.35 33.45
N ALA A 91 -3.31 25.09 34.26
CA ALA A 91 -3.23 25.55 35.66
C ALA A 91 -3.25 27.08 35.80
N SER A 92 -2.87 27.82 34.75
CA SER A 92 -2.94 29.28 34.69
C SER A 92 -4.37 29.83 34.73
N GLU A 93 -5.37 29.01 34.41
CA GLU A 93 -6.80 29.37 34.40
C GLU A 93 -7.57 28.78 35.60
N ILE A 94 -6.88 28.02 36.46
CA ILE A 94 -7.45 27.40 37.65
C ILE A 94 -6.97 28.19 38.87
N ARG A 95 -7.90 28.76 39.65
CA ARG A 95 -7.55 29.37 40.94
C ARG A 95 -6.95 28.31 41.85
N THR A 96 -5.94 28.68 42.66
CA THR A 96 -5.13 27.75 43.47
C THR A 96 -5.93 26.82 44.40
N ASP A 97 -7.19 27.15 44.67
CA ASP A 97 -8.11 26.42 45.55
C ASP A 97 -9.22 25.65 44.79
N GLU A 98 -9.22 25.63 43.45
CA GLU A 98 -10.23 24.92 42.64
C GLU A 98 -9.76 23.53 42.20
N ALA A 99 -10.67 22.54 42.26
CA ALA A 99 -10.42 21.20 41.73
C ALA A 99 -10.15 21.26 40.20
N PRO A 100 -9.35 20.32 39.65
CA PRO A 100 -9.06 20.30 38.22
C PRO A 100 -10.34 20.21 37.38
N LYS A 101 -10.55 21.19 36.49
CA LYS A 101 -11.63 21.20 35.51
C LYS A 101 -11.15 20.58 34.19
N TYR A 102 -12.04 19.83 33.56
CA TYR A 102 -11.81 19.22 32.25
C TYR A 102 -12.82 19.78 31.26
N ASP A 103 -12.32 20.24 30.12
CA ASP A 103 -13.15 20.63 28.99
C ASP A 103 -13.24 19.44 28.02
N THR A 104 -14.45 19.14 27.55
CA THR A 104 -14.67 18.08 26.55
C THR A 104 -14.76 18.73 25.19
N THR A 105 -13.85 18.35 24.31
CA THR A 105 -13.88 18.74 22.89
C THR A 105 -14.18 17.52 22.03
N TYR A 106 -14.67 17.77 20.83
CA TYR A 106 -15.06 16.74 19.86
C TYR A 106 -14.31 16.98 18.56
N TYR A 107 -13.94 15.91 17.89
CA TYR A 107 -13.44 15.99 16.52
C TYR A 107 -14.07 14.86 15.71
N ALA A 108 -14.29 15.12 14.43
CA ALA A 108 -14.76 14.12 13.50
C ALA A 108 -13.71 13.86 12.43
N ARG A 109 -13.77 12.69 11.81
CA ARG A 109 -12.89 12.32 10.70
C ARG A 109 -13.57 11.34 9.74
N ALA A 110 -13.12 11.38 8.49
CA ALA A 110 -13.43 10.39 7.47
C ALA A 110 -12.19 10.18 6.58
N GLU A 111 -11.95 8.94 6.17
CA GLU A 111 -10.85 8.58 5.29
C GLU A 111 -11.34 8.36 3.86
N PHE A 112 -10.59 8.84 2.88
CA PHE A 112 -10.82 8.60 1.46
C PHE A 112 -9.69 7.76 0.89
N ASN A 113 -10.06 6.74 0.12
CA ASN A 113 -9.13 5.90 -0.62
C ASN A 113 -9.40 6.09 -2.11
N ILE A 114 -8.45 6.70 -2.84
CA ILE A 114 -8.63 7.08 -4.24
C ILE A 114 -7.61 6.32 -5.10
N LYS A 115 -8.09 5.50 -6.05
CA LYS A 115 -7.26 4.67 -6.92
C LYS A 115 -7.09 5.32 -8.30
N PHE A 116 -5.91 5.87 -8.53
CA PHE A 116 -5.50 6.51 -9.77
C PHE A 116 -4.93 5.50 -10.78
N SER A 117 -5.36 5.64 -12.02
CA SER A 117 -4.74 5.04 -13.22
C SER A 117 -3.82 6.04 -13.93
N ASP A 118 -4.11 7.34 -13.83
CA ASP A 118 -3.28 8.44 -14.35
C ASP A 118 -2.52 9.14 -13.21
N PHE A 119 -1.19 9.06 -13.27
CA PHE A 119 -0.32 9.66 -12.26
C PHE A 119 -0.23 11.19 -12.35
N ASN A 120 -0.49 11.79 -13.51
CA ASN A 120 -0.56 13.25 -13.61
C ASN A 120 -1.80 13.78 -12.88
N ALA A 121 -2.93 13.06 -12.98
CA ALA A 121 -4.13 13.38 -12.22
C ALA A 121 -3.91 13.22 -10.71
N LEU A 122 -3.11 12.22 -10.30
CA LEU A 122 -2.68 12.04 -8.91
C LEU A 122 -1.89 13.25 -8.43
N ASP A 123 -0.85 13.67 -9.14
CA ASP A 123 -0.01 14.82 -8.80
C ASP A 123 -0.83 16.10 -8.63
N LYS A 124 -1.69 16.38 -9.62
CA LYS A 124 -2.56 17.56 -9.63
C LYS A 124 -3.53 17.57 -8.44
N LEU A 125 -4.25 16.47 -8.21
CA LEU A 125 -5.23 16.41 -7.14
C LEU A 125 -4.58 16.37 -5.76
N ALA A 126 -3.47 15.64 -5.60
CA ALA A 126 -2.73 15.64 -4.34
C ALA A 126 -2.21 17.04 -3.99
N THR A 127 -1.71 17.79 -4.98
CA THR A 127 -1.34 19.20 -4.78
C THR A 127 -2.52 20.02 -4.29
N GLN A 128 -3.66 19.92 -4.98
CA GLN A 128 -4.88 20.63 -4.62
C GLN A 128 -5.34 20.29 -3.19
N PHE A 129 -5.39 19.00 -2.85
CA PHE A 129 -5.83 18.53 -1.53
C PHE A 129 -4.88 18.89 -0.40
N SER A 130 -3.57 18.95 -0.68
CA SER A 130 -2.57 19.36 0.31
C SER A 130 -2.73 20.81 0.78
N ALA A 131 -3.36 21.65 -0.04
CA ALA A 131 -3.64 23.05 0.27
C ALA A 131 -5.01 23.28 0.92
N MET A 132 -5.86 22.24 1.02
CA MET A 132 -7.18 22.37 1.63
C MET A 132 -7.10 22.35 3.15
N GLU A 133 -7.86 23.24 3.80
CA GLU A 133 -8.10 23.14 5.24
C GLU A 133 -8.86 21.84 5.56
N ASN A 134 -8.62 21.27 6.75
CA ASN A 134 -9.31 20.07 7.23
C ASN A 134 -9.05 18.80 6.40
N VAL A 135 -8.08 18.82 5.49
CA VAL A 135 -7.65 17.66 4.69
C VAL A 135 -6.18 17.37 4.96
N SER A 136 -5.84 16.09 5.09
CA SER A 136 -4.44 15.66 5.18
C SER A 136 -4.20 14.44 4.29
N ILE A 137 -3.08 14.45 3.56
CA ILE A 137 -2.60 13.27 2.85
C ILE A 137 -1.94 12.35 3.88
N LYS A 138 -2.47 11.13 4.05
CA LYS A 138 -1.94 10.15 4.99
C LYS A 138 -0.84 9.30 4.39
N SER A 139 -1.08 8.81 3.17
CA SER A 139 -0.13 7.95 2.48
C SER A 139 -0.44 7.85 1.00
N ILE A 140 0.55 7.37 0.25
CA ILE A 140 0.38 6.92 -1.13
C ILE A 140 0.90 5.48 -1.20
N GLY A 141 0.05 4.60 -1.71
CA GLY A 141 0.40 3.21 -1.99
C GLY A 141 0.51 2.96 -3.49
N TRP A 142 1.42 2.09 -3.89
CA TRP A 142 1.55 1.68 -5.29
C TRP A 142 1.07 0.26 -5.48
N LYS A 143 0.30 0.01 -6.55
CA LYS A 143 -0.28 -1.29 -6.85
C LYS A 143 -0.17 -1.64 -8.32
N LEU A 144 -0.21 -2.95 -8.58
CA LEU A 144 -0.46 -3.51 -9.91
C LEU A 144 -1.95 -3.70 -10.10
N THR A 145 -2.40 -3.80 -11.35
CA THR A 145 -3.75 -4.30 -11.65
C THR A 145 -3.88 -5.77 -11.28
N ASP A 146 -5.12 -6.21 -11.06
CA ASP A 146 -5.41 -7.62 -10.75
C ASP A 146 -5.00 -8.54 -11.91
N ALA A 147 -5.14 -8.09 -13.16
CA ALA A 147 -4.70 -8.80 -14.34
C ALA A 147 -3.17 -8.99 -14.36
N THR A 148 -2.40 -7.92 -14.13
CA THR A 148 -0.94 -8.03 -14.06
C THR A 148 -0.52 -8.91 -12.89
N LEU A 149 -1.14 -8.76 -11.71
CA LEU A 149 -0.83 -9.57 -10.54
C LEU A 149 -1.00 -11.07 -10.84
N ALA A 150 -2.16 -11.46 -11.39
CA ALA A 150 -2.42 -12.84 -11.80
C ALA A 150 -1.40 -13.36 -12.83
N SER A 151 -0.99 -12.50 -13.78
CA SER A 151 -0.02 -12.88 -14.81
C SER A 151 1.39 -13.16 -14.25
N ILE A 152 1.81 -12.46 -13.20
CA ILE A 152 3.18 -12.60 -12.64
C ILE A 152 3.26 -13.60 -11.49
N GLU A 153 2.15 -13.90 -10.83
CA GLU A 153 2.06 -14.81 -9.69
C GLU A 153 2.57 -16.20 -10.06
N GLY A 154 2.09 -16.78 -11.16
CA GLY A 154 2.54 -18.09 -11.62
C GLY A 154 4.04 -18.15 -11.92
N GLY A 155 4.62 -17.04 -12.40
CA GLY A 155 6.06 -16.93 -12.62
C GLY A 155 6.86 -16.87 -11.31
N ALA A 156 6.39 -16.11 -10.33
CA ALA A 156 7.01 -16.05 -9.01
C ALA A 156 6.92 -17.40 -8.26
N ARG A 157 5.79 -18.11 -8.37
CA ARG A 157 5.60 -19.45 -7.78
C ARG A 157 6.61 -20.45 -8.36
N LYS A 158 6.78 -20.46 -9.69
CA LYS A 158 7.79 -21.31 -10.36
C LYS A 158 9.20 -21.01 -9.86
N ARG A 159 9.56 -19.73 -9.71
CA ARG A 159 10.87 -19.32 -9.16
C ARG A 159 11.05 -19.77 -7.71
N ALA A 160 10.02 -19.66 -6.88
CA ALA A 160 10.06 -20.13 -5.49
C ALA A 160 10.29 -21.64 -5.42
N ALA A 161 9.56 -22.44 -6.22
CA ALA A 161 9.73 -23.88 -6.27
C ALA A 161 11.13 -24.29 -6.77
N GLN A 162 11.63 -23.61 -7.83
CA GLN A 162 13.00 -23.83 -8.34
C GLN A 162 14.04 -23.49 -7.28
N ASN A 163 13.86 -22.40 -6.54
CA ASN A 163 14.75 -22.03 -5.44
C ASN A 163 14.73 -23.07 -4.30
N ALA A 164 13.55 -23.58 -3.91
CA ALA A 164 13.46 -24.65 -2.91
C ALA A 164 14.20 -25.92 -3.37
N LEU A 165 13.97 -26.35 -4.62
CA LEU A 165 14.61 -27.53 -5.18
C LEU A 165 16.13 -27.37 -5.27
N GLN A 166 16.62 -26.20 -5.69
CA GLN A 166 18.06 -25.94 -5.75
C GLN A 166 18.68 -26.00 -4.36
N ARG A 167 18.07 -25.34 -3.36
CA ARG A 167 18.54 -25.41 -1.98
C ARG A 167 18.59 -26.85 -1.43
N ALA A 168 17.59 -27.66 -1.77
CA ALA A 168 17.57 -29.06 -1.36
C ALA A 168 18.73 -29.86 -1.98
N ARG A 169 19.07 -29.59 -3.24
CA ARG A 169 20.24 -30.19 -3.91
C ARG A 169 21.55 -29.73 -3.28
N ASP A 170 21.70 -28.42 -3.05
CA ASP A 170 22.89 -27.86 -2.39
C ASP A 170 23.12 -28.50 -1.01
N TYR A 171 22.05 -28.78 -0.26
CA TYR A 171 22.16 -29.50 1.01
C TYR A 171 22.44 -30.99 0.86
N ALA A 172 21.91 -31.66 -0.17
CA ALA A 172 22.19 -33.06 -0.43
C ALA A 172 23.67 -33.29 -0.81
N GLU A 173 24.27 -32.38 -1.60
CA GLU A 173 25.69 -32.41 -1.94
C GLU A 173 26.57 -32.42 -0.67
N VAL A 174 26.20 -31.64 0.35
CA VAL A 174 26.98 -31.52 1.59
C VAL A 174 26.68 -32.64 2.60
N PHE A 175 25.41 -32.97 2.80
CA PHE A 175 24.98 -33.85 3.89
C PHE A 175 24.81 -35.32 3.50
N ALA A 176 24.69 -35.61 2.20
CA ALA A 176 24.62 -36.96 1.65
C ALA A 176 25.82 -37.31 0.76
N ASP A 177 26.83 -36.44 0.67
CA ASP A 177 28.06 -36.63 -0.11
C ASP A 177 27.78 -36.97 -1.59
N LEU A 178 26.75 -36.32 -2.16
CA LEU A 178 26.37 -36.49 -3.56
C LEU A 178 27.12 -35.51 -4.46
N SER A 179 27.48 -35.95 -5.65
CA SER A 179 27.84 -35.04 -6.74
C SER A 179 26.62 -34.22 -7.20
N ALA A 180 26.87 -33.11 -7.90
CA ALA A 180 25.80 -32.27 -8.46
C ALA A 180 24.89 -33.06 -9.43
N GLU A 181 25.46 -33.98 -10.22
CA GLU A 181 24.69 -34.85 -11.12
C GLU A 181 23.81 -35.85 -10.35
N GLU A 182 24.32 -36.43 -9.26
CA GLU A 182 23.58 -37.33 -8.39
C GLU A 182 22.45 -36.59 -7.66
N ALA A 183 22.71 -35.39 -7.12
CA ALA A 183 21.70 -34.58 -6.46
C ALA A 183 20.50 -34.24 -7.38
N VAL A 184 20.73 -34.08 -8.68
CA VAL A 184 19.65 -33.85 -9.65
C VAL A 184 18.70 -35.05 -9.76
N THR A 185 19.23 -36.27 -9.65
CA THR A 185 18.45 -37.51 -9.84
C THR A 185 17.88 -38.03 -8.52
N MET A 186 18.62 -37.94 -7.43
CA MET A 186 18.32 -38.55 -6.13
C MET A 186 17.46 -37.67 -5.21
N VAL A 187 17.45 -36.35 -5.40
CA VAL A 187 16.58 -35.44 -4.63
C VAL A 187 15.18 -35.42 -5.23
N LYS A 188 14.20 -35.97 -4.50
CA LYS A 188 12.79 -35.98 -4.89
C LYS A 188 11.95 -35.15 -3.94
N ALA A 189 11.06 -34.33 -4.50
CA ALA A 189 10.05 -33.64 -3.71
C ALA A 189 8.96 -34.64 -3.28
N ILE A 190 8.67 -34.70 -1.98
CA ILE A 190 7.66 -35.61 -1.42
C ILE A 190 6.45 -34.84 -0.87
N HIS A 191 6.64 -33.59 -0.47
CA HIS A 191 5.55 -32.72 -0.06
C HIS A 191 5.89 -31.27 -0.38
N ILE A 192 4.91 -30.53 -0.89
CA ILE A 192 5.02 -29.11 -1.20
C ILE A 192 3.84 -28.41 -0.53
N ASN A 193 4.15 -27.40 0.27
CA ASN A 193 3.16 -26.52 0.87
C ASN A 193 3.45 -25.07 0.45
N GLU A 194 2.42 -24.37 0.01
CA GLU A 194 2.51 -22.95 -0.37
C GLU A 194 1.91 -22.10 0.76
N ASP A 195 2.76 -21.34 1.44
CA ASP A 195 2.29 -20.29 2.35
C ASP A 195 2.12 -19.02 1.50
N SER A 196 0.93 -18.84 0.93
CA SER A 196 0.61 -17.70 0.07
C SER A 196 0.44 -16.43 0.90
N TYR A 197 1.55 -15.83 1.32
CA TYR A 197 1.57 -14.47 1.89
C TYR A 197 2.07 -13.48 0.83
N TYR A 198 1.12 -12.90 0.09
CA TYR A 198 1.43 -11.89 -0.92
C TYR A 198 1.75 -10.55 -0.26
N GLN A 199 3.03 -10.26 -0.07
CA GLN A 199 3.45 -8.92 0.34
C GLN A 199 3.75 -8.09 -0.89
N GLN A 200 2.80 -7.23 -1.26
CA GLN A 200 3.13 -6.07 -2.08
C GLN A 200 3.90 -5.09 -1.20
N SER A 201 5.20 -4.96 -1.45
CA SER A 201 6.00 -3.91 -0.83
C SER A 201 6.38 -2.88 -1.87
N THR A 202 6.20 -1.63 -1.49
CA THR A 202 6.75 -0.45 -2.17
C THR A 202 7.88 0.03 -1.28
N LYS A 203 9.07 0.21 -1.84
CA LYS A 203 10.16 0.84 -1.10
C LYS A 203 10.10 2.33 -1.42
N PRO A 204 9.56 3.19 -0.52
CA PRO A 204 9.50 4.62 -0.75
C PRO A 204 10.88 5.16 -1.12
N GLN A 205 11.07 5.50 -2.39
CA GLN A 205 12.23 6.25 -2.84
C GLN A 205 11.77 7.69 -2.98
N LEU A 206 11.78 8.43 -1.87
CA LEU A 206 11.62 9.90 -1.88
C LEU A 206 12.69 10.51 -2.78
N HIS A 207 12.37 10.65 -4.07
CA HIS A 207 13.09 11.47 -5.00
C HIS A 207 12.64 12.91 -4.71
N TYR A 208 13.31 13.57 -3.78
CA TYR A 208 13.34 15.03 -3.80
C TYR A 208 13.89 15.42 -5.17
N GLY A 209 12.99 15.87 -6.05
CA GLY A 209 13.25 16.04 -7.47
C GLY A 209 14.64 16.62 -7.71
N LYS A 210 15.47 15.87 -8.45
CA LYS A 210 16.60 16.51 -9.11
C LYS A 210 15.98 17.57 -10.00
N ARG A 211 16.19 18.85 -9.66
CA ARG A 211 15.89 19.99 -10.53
C ARG A 211 16.43 19.68 -11.92
N GLN A 212 15.57 19.19 -12.82
CA GLN A 212 15.93 18.98 -14.21
C GLN A 212 16.08 20.36 -14.82
N ARG A 213 17.32 20.83 -14.91
CA ARG A 213 17.68 21.98 -15.72
C ARG A 213 17.64 21.56 -17.18
N ILE A 214 16.49 21.72 -17.82
CA ILE A 214 16.40 21.72 -19.28
C ILE A 214 16.47 23.20 -19.72
N HIS A 215 17.53 23.57 -20.45
CA HIS A 215 17.65 24.89 -21.10
C HIS A 215 17.58 26.12 -20.18
N GLY A 216 18.20 26.08 -19.00
CA GLY A 216 18.35 27.29 -18.16
C GLY A 216 17.06 27.87 -17.57
N ARG A 217 15.92 27.19 -17.77
CA ARG A 217 14.63 27.58 -17.18
C ARG A 217 14.31 26.60 -16.04
N VAL A 218 14.25 27.12 -14.81
CA VAL A 218 13.71 26.36 -13.68
C VAL A 218 12.20 26.25 -13.95
N VAL A 219 11.73 25.05 -14.32
CA VAL A 219 10.30 24.77 -14.30
C VAL A 219 9.97 24.51 -12.84
N ASP A 220 9.58 25.57 -12.14
CA ASP A 220 8.96 25.47 -10.83
C ASP A 220 7.57 24.87 -11.07
N ARG A 221 7.48 23.53 -11.08
CA ARG A 221 6.17 22.89 -11.02
C ARG A 221 5.71 23.03 -9.58
N GLY A 222 4.81 23.96 -9.32
CA GLY A 222 4.15 24.14 -8.01
C GLY A 222 3.22 22.97 -7.63
N GLU A 223 3.51 21.77 -8.12
CA GLU A 223 2.74 20.54 -7.94
C GLU A 223 3.60 19.49 -7.23
N LEU A 224 3.00 18.79 -6.28
CA LEU A 224 3.55 17.57 -5.68
C LEU A 224 3.74 16.54 -6.80
N GLN A 225 4.94 15.98 -6.90
CA GLN A 225 5.28 14.95 -7.89
C GLN A 225 5.47 13.62 -7.19
N PHE A 226 4.66 12.64 -7.58
CA PHE A 226 4.76 11.28 -7.12
C PHE A 226 5.21 10.39 -8.27
N GLU A 227 6.45 9.92 -8.18
CA GLU A 227 6.93 8.92 -9.10
C GLU A 227 6.40 7.56 -8.67
N PRO A 228 5.79 6.78 -9.58
CA PRO A 228 5.42 5.40 -9.30
C PRO A 228 6.62 4.63 -8.73
N GLU A 229 6.39 3.59 -7.96
CA GLU A 229 7.48 2.72 -7.50
C GLU A 229 7.36 1.33 -8.07
N ASP A 230 8.45 0.58 -7.94
CA ASP A 230 8.40 -0.84 -8.26
C ASP A 230 7.65 -1.57 -7.15
N VAL A 231 6.61 -2.29 -7.56
CA VAL A 231 5.87 -3.21 -6.72
C VAL A 231 6.55 -4.56 -6.76
N ARG A 232 6.95 -5.03 -5.59
CA ARG A 232 7.51 -6.37 -5.41
C ARG A 232 6.42 -7.34 -5.00
N LEU A 233 6.36 -8.48 -5.67
CA LEU A 233 5.59 -9.65 -5.27
C LEU A 233 6.56 -10.73 -4.78
N ASP A 234 6.48 -11.07 -3.51
CA ASP A 234 7.26 -12.15 -2.90
C ASP A 234 6.36 -13.36 -2.61
N ILE A 235 6.83 -14.55 -2.98
CA ILE A 235 6.16 -15.83 -2.75
C ILE A 235 7.12 -16.77 -2.01
N LYS A 236 6.59 -17.53 -1.07
CA LYS A 236 7.31 -18.56 -0.32
C LYS A 236 6.67 -19.92 -0.56
N VAL A 237 7.50 -20.93 -0.82
CA VAL A 237 7.07 -22.31 -0.98
C VAL A 237 7.91 -23.17 -0.06
N ASN A 238 7.27 -23.92 0.82
CA ASN A 238 7.92 -24.91 1.66
C ASN A 238 7.95 -26.24 0.91
N GLY A 239 9.16 -26.76 0.68
CA GLY A 239 9.37 -28.06 0.07
C GLY A 239 10.00 -29.02 1.07
N LYS A 240 9.41 -30.21 1.14
CA LYS A 240 9.98 -31.38 1.80
C LYS A 240 10.53 -32.29 0.71
N PHE A 241 11.82 -32.58 0.81
CA PHE A 241 12.57 -33.38 -0.14
C PHE A 241 13.17 -34.59 0.56
N MET A 242 13.36 -35.63 -0.22
CA MET A 242 13.90 -36.90 0.21
C MET A 242 15.05 -37.27 -0.72
N VAL A 243 16.16 -37.69 -0.13
CA VAL A 243 17.32 -38.18 -0.86
C VAL A 243 17.31 -39.70 -0.77
N GLU A 244 17.13 -40.36 -1.90
CA GLU A 244 17.24 -41.81 -2.01
C GLU A 244 18.70 -42.14 -2.31
N SER A 245 19.36 -42.90 -1.42
CA SER A 245 20.72 -43.43 -1.59
C SER A 245 20.72 -44.95 -1.59
#